data_AF-A0A917XZD3-F1
#
_entry.id   AF-A0A917XZD3-F1
#
_cell.length_a   1.000
_cell.length_b   1.000
_cell.length_c   1.000
_cell.angle_alpha   90.00
_cell.angle_beta   90.00
_cell.angle_gamma   90.00
#
_symmetry.space_group_name_H-M   'P 1'
#
loop_
_entity.id
_entity.type
_entity.pdbx_description
1 polymer ?
#
loop_
_entity_poly.entity_id
_entity_poly.type
_entity_poly.pdbx_seq_one_letter_code
_entity_poly.pdbx_strand_id
1 'polypeptide(L)'
;MENQLLIRLSEEGAEAEEVAQLTGYLREELLTLDVDDVRTVPAGEIPPGARVVDAALVGTLMVSLGKSLTGLSQVVSVLRDWLGRTRTTRPSLTLTLGGDTLEISAATDEQVAQAVNIFVQKHSAVGT
;
A
#
# COMPACT_ATOMS: atom_id res chain seq x y z
N MET A 1 6.14 18.87 1.02
CA MET A 1 5.57 17.84 0.15
C MET A 1 5.01 16.78 1.08
N GLU A 2 3.74 16.45 0.95
CA GLU A 2 3.12 15.44 1.81
C GLU A 2 3.51 14.05 1.26
N ASN A 3 4.44 13.35 1.93
CA ASN A 3 4.86 11.99 1.56
C ASN A 3 3.80 10.97 1.99
N GLN A 4 2.64 11.03 1.33
CA GLN A 4 1.50 10.14 1.57
C GLN A 4 1.55 8.97 0.59
N LEU A 5 1.64 7.76 1.14
CA LEU A 5 1.54 6.51 0.41
C LEU A 5 0.15 5.94 0.60
N LEU A 6 -0.59 5.78 -0.49
CA LEU A 6 -1.84 5.04 -0.50
C LEU A 6 -1.57 3.58 -0.81
N ILE A 7 -2.14 2.70 -0.01
CA ILE A 7 -2.04 1.25 -0.14
C ILE A 7 -3.46 0.72 -0.25
N ARG A 8 -3.80 0.13 -1.39
CA ARG A 8 -5.09 -0.52 -1.60
C ARG A 8 -4.90 -2.02 -1.67
N LEU A 9 -5.63 -2.73 -0.83
CA LEU A 9 -5.73 -4.18 -0.84
C LEU A 9 -7.00 -4.59 -1.57
N SER A 10 -6.87 -5.53 -2.51
CA SER A 10 -7.99 -6.13 -3.22
C SER A 10 -7.74 -7.62 -3.40
N GLU A 11 -8.75 -8.44 -3.18
CA GLU A 11 -8.68 -9.88 -3.38
C GLU A 11 -9.85 -10.32 -4.26
N GLU A 12 -9.54 -11.00 -5.36
CA GLU A 12 -10.56 -11.43 -6.31
C GLU A 12 -11.43 -12.54 -5.71
N GLY A 13 -12.74 -12.28 -5.63
CA GLY A 13 -13.71 -13.23 -5.07
C GLY A 13 -13.87 -13.18 -3.55
N ALA A 14 -13.17 -12.27 -2.86
CA ALA A 14 -13.35 -12.03 -1.43
C ALA A 14 -14.49 -11.04 -1.16
N GLU A 15 -15.21 -11.27 -0.07
CA GLU A 15 -16.23 -10.33 0.42
C GLU A 15 -15.58 -9.09 1.04
N ALA A 16 -16.34 -7.98 1.09
CA ALA A 16 -15.84 -6.72 1.65
C ALA A 16 -15.37 -6.84 3.10
N GLU A 17 -16.00 -7.72 3.90
CA GLU A 17 -15.61 -7.98 5.29
C GLU A 17 -14.26 -8.69 5.39
N GLU A 18 -13.97 -9.63 4.47
CA GLU A 18 -12.69 -10.33 4.41
C GLU A 18 -11.55 -9.37 4.03
N VAL A 19 -11.78 -8.54 3.01
CA VAL A 19 -10.85 -7.48 2.59
C VAL A 19 -10.61 -6.49 3.74
N ALA A 20 -11.66 -6.07 4.45
CA ALA A 20 -11.54 -5.18 5.61
C ALA A 20 -10.74 -5.82 6.75
N GLN A 21 -10.95 -7.10 7.02
CA GLN A 21 -10.21 -7.84 8.05
C GLN A 21 -8.72 -7.94 7.71
N LEU A 22 -8.38 -8.36 6.48
CA LEU A 22 -7.00 -8.43 5.99
C LEU A 22 -6.31 -7.06 6.04
N THR A 23 -7.05 -6.01 5.69
CA THR A 23 -6.56 -4.63 5.76
C THR A 23 -6.33 -4.18 7.20
N GLY A 24 -7.16 -4.63 8.14
CA GLY A 24 -6.96 -4.43 9.57
C GLY A 24 -5.64 -5.03 10.04
N TYR A 25 -5.37 -6.29 9.71
CA TYR A 25 -4.10 -6.95 10.05
C TYR A 25 -2.90 -6.26 9.41
N LEU A 26 -3.01 -5.86 8.14
CA LEU A 26 -1.96 -5.12 7.45
C LEU A 26 -1.67 -3.78 8.15
N ARG A 27 -2.72 -3.07 8.57
CA ARG A 27 -2.59 -1.80 9.30
C ARG A 27 -1.85 -1.99 10.62
N GLU A 28 -2.17 -3.05 11.38
CA GLU A 28 -1.48 -3.33 12.64
C GLU A 28 0.03 -3.54 12.43
N GLU A 29 0.42 -4.29 11.40
CA GLU A 29 1.83 -4.48 11.04
C GLU A 29 2.49 -3.14 10.65
N LEU A 30 1.81 -2.31 9.86
CA LEU A 30 2.34 -1.00 9.42
C LEU A 30 2.48 0.00 10.58
N LEU A 31 1.61 -0.06 11.59
CA LEU A 31 1.71 0.79 12.79
C LEU A 31 2.91 0.44 13.67
N THR A 32 3.54 -0.72 13.47
CA THR A 32 4.79 -1.07 14.18
C THR A 32 6.01 -0.34 13.61
N LEU A 33 5.87 0.28 12.44
CA LEU A 33 6.94 0.99 11.75
C LEU A 33 7.06 2.43 12.28
N ASP A 34 8.24 3.02 12.06
CA ASP A 34 8.52 4.42 12.36
C ASP A 34 7.94 5.34 11.27
N VAL A 35 6.62 5.26 11.10
CA VAL A 35 5.82 6.09 10.19
C VAL A 35 5.02 7.12 10.99
N ASP A 36 4.75 8.29 10.40
CA ASP A 36 4.07 9.38 11.10
C ASP A 36 2.61 9.04 11.43
N ASP A 37 1.91 8.35 10.52
CA ASP A 37 0.51 7.97 10.70
C ASP A 37 0.09 6.83 9.76
N VAL A 38 -0.86 6.00 10.20
CA VAL A 38 -1.53 4.99 9.36
C VAL A 38 -3.03 5.02 9.61
N ARG A 39 -3.77 5.56 8.64
CA ARG A 39 -5.23 5.69 8.70
C ARG A 39 -5.94 4.90 7.62
N THR A 40 -7.10 4.35 7.96
CA THR A 40 -8.02 3.83 6.95
C THR A 40 -8.62 4.99 6.17
N VAL A 41 -8.76 4.84 4.86
CA VAL A 41 -9.44 5.83 4.03
C VAL A 41 -10.91 5.39 3.94
N PRO A 42 -11.86 6.12 4.56
CA PRO A 42 -13.27 5.79 4.44
C PRO A 42 -13.71 5.97 2.99
N ALA A 43 -14.74 5.23 2.58
CA ALA A 43 -15.24 5.14 1.21
C ALA A 43 -15.80 6.44 0.59
N GLY A 44 -15.46 7.62 1.11
CA GLY A 44 -15.90 8.92 0.59
C GLY A 44 -14.83 10.02 0.62
N GLU A 45 -13.61 9.76 1.11
CA GLU A 45 -12.53 10.75 1.14
C GLU A 45 -11.60 10.52 -0.06
N ILE A 46 -12.04 10.99 -1.22
CA ILE A 46 -11.34 10.86 -2.50
C ILE A 46 -10.32 12.02 -2.60
N PRO A 47 -9.01 11.77 -2.71
CA PRO A 47 -8.07 12.85 -3.02
C PRO A 47 -8.41 13.45 -4.39
N PRO A 48 -8.37 14.78 -4.55
CA PRO A 48 -8.74 15.43 -5.79
C PRO A 48 -7.87 14.91 -6.95
N GLY A 49 -8.50 14.21 -7.90
CA GLY A 49 -7.84 13.61 -9.07
C GLY A 49 -8.06 12.10 -9.25
N ALA A 50 -8.56 11.38 -8.24
CA ALA A 50 -8.88 9.96 -8.39
C ALA A 50 -10.23 9.75 -9.11
N ARG A 51 -10.23 8.99 -10.21
CA ARG A 51 -11.48 8.58 -10.90
C ARG A 51 -12.16 7.48 -10.07
N VAL A 52 -13.43 7.72 -9.78
CA VAL A 52 -14.24 7.01 -8.80
C VAL A 52 -14.68 5.63 -9.30
N VAL A 53 -14.44 4.60 -8.48
CA VAL A 53 -15.25 3.38 -8.46
C VAL A 53 -15.65 3.18 -7.00
N ASP A 54 -16.86 3.61 -6.64
CA ASP A 54 -17.33 3.81 -5.25
C ASP A 54 -17.43 2.53 -4.38
N ALA A 55 -17.23 1.34 -4.93
CA ALA A 55 -17.10 0.10 -4.16
C ALA A 55 -15.63 -0.26 -3.83
N ALA A 56 -14.65 0.43 -4.43
CA ALA A 56 -13.24 0.05 -4.45
C ALA A 56 -12.38 0.64 -3.30
N LEU A 57 -13.01 1.26 -2.29
CA LEU A 57 -12.29 1.89 -1.17
C LEU A 57 -12.16 0.99 0.06
N VAL A 58 -12.95 -0.10 0.14
CA VAL A 58 -12.73 -1.14 1.15
C VAL A 58 -11.34 -1.71 0.93
N GLY A 59 -10.52 -1.64 1.98
CA GLY A 59 -9.14 -2.11 1.94
C GLY A 59 -8.07 -1.05 1.65
N THR A 60 -8.41 0.24 1.75
CA THR A 60 -7.46 1.34 1.53
C THR A 60 -6.88 1.88 2.84
N LEU A 61 -5.55 1.94 2.90
CA LEU A 61 -4.77 2.57 3.95
C LEU A 61 -4.00 3.76 3.38
N MET A 62 -3.95 4.84 4.13
CA MET A 62 -3.03 5.94 3.89
C MET A 62 -1.95 5.95 4.95
N VAL A 63 -0.70 5.91 4.49
CA VAL A 63 0.49 5.93 5.33
C VAL A 63 1.21 7.25 5.12
N SER A 64 1.44 7.97 6.21
CA SER A 64 2.28 9.16 6.23
C SER A 64 3.73 8.74 6.51
N LEU A 65 4.59 8.85 5.51
CA LEU A 65 5.98 8.34 5.58
C LEU A 65 6.96 9.32 6.24
N GLY A 66 6.49 10.50 6.64
CA GLY A 66 7.30 11.59 7.16
C GLY A 66 8.35 12.14 6.21
N LYS A 67 9.32 12.85 6.78
CA LYS A 67 10.34 13.59 6.02
C LYS A 67 11.46 12.70 5.46
N SER A 68 11.56 11.46 5.92
CA SER A 68 12.63 10.53 5.54
C SER A 68 12.13 9.44 4.60
N LEU A 69 12.92 9.14 3.57
CA LEU A 69 12.67 8.04 2.62
C LEU A 69 12.85 6.64 3.26
N THR A 70 13.37 6.58 4.50
CA THR A 70 13.48 5.34 5.28
C THR A 70 12.12 4.69 5.51
N GLY A 71 11.09 5.50 5.79
CA GLY A 71 9.73 5.00 6.04
C GLY A 71 9.16 4.24 4.84
N LEU A 72 9.42 4.71 3.61
CA LEU A 72 8.96 4.03 2.40
C LEU A 72 9.57 2.63 2.29
N SER A 73 10.88 2.50 2.52
CA SER A 73 11.59 1.22 2.43
C SER A 73 11.12 0.23 3.50
N GLN A 74 10.82 0.70 4.70
CA GLN A 74 10.30 -0.13 5.79
C GLN A 74 8.88 -0.64 5.49
N VAL A 75 7.98 0.26 5.08
CA VAL A 75 6.61 -0.08 4.69
C VAL A 75 6.61 -1.16 3.63
N VAL A 76 7.36 -0.90 2.57
CA VAL A 76 7.56 -1.81 1.46
C VAL A 76 8.06 -3.20 1.90
N SER A 77 9.00 -3.26 2.85
CA SER A 77 9.51 -4.55 3.35
C SER A 77 8.41 -5.32 4.08
N VAL A 78 7.61 -4.64 4.91
CA VAL A 78 6.46 -5.24 5.58
C VAL A 78 5.44 -5.74 4.57
N LEU A 79 5.13 -4.97 3.52
CA LEU A 79 4.19 -5.40 2.47
C LEU A 79 4.65 -6.67 1.76
N ARG A 80 5.94 -6.78 1.45
CA ARG A 80 6.52 -7.98 0.82
C ARG A 80 6.42 -9.19 1.74
N ASP A 81 6.79 -9.02 3.01
CA ASP A 81 6.77 -10.11 3.97
C ASP A 81 5.34 -10.55 4.28
N TRP A 82 4.39 -9.60 4.33
CA TRP A 82 2.96 -9.85 4.49
C TRP A 82 2.39 -10.62 3.28
N LEU A 83 2.67 -10.17 2.05
CA LEU A 83 2.26 -10.87 0.82
C LEU A 83 2.77 -12.31 0.75
N GLY A 84 4.02 -12.53 1.20
CA GLY A 84 4.61 -13.86 1.28
C GLY A 84 3.89 -14.79 2.27
N ARG A 85 3.29 -14.24 3.33
CA ARG A 85 2.51 -14.99 4.33
C ARG A 85 1.08 -15.28 3.84
N THR A 86 0.47 -14.40 3.05
CA THR A 86 -0.92 -14.51 2.54
C THR A 86 -1.05 -15.32 1.25
N ARG A 87 -0.14 -16.28 1.00
CA ARG A 87 -0.07 -17.07 -0.25
C ARG A 87 -1.31 -17.91 -0.57
N THR A 88 -2.15 -18.22 0.43
CA THR A 88 -3.38 -19.00 0.23
C THR A 88 -4.44 -18.21 -0.53
N THR A 89 -4.52 -16.89 -0.30
CA THR A 89 -5.58 -16.05 -0.85
C THR A 89 -5.09 -15.08 -1.94
N ARG A 90 -3.76 -14.94 -2.09
CA ARG A 90 -3.08 -14.13 -3.14
C ARG A 90 -3.69 -12.72 -3.32
N PRO A 91 -3.77 -11.92 -2.24
CA PRO A 91 -4.27 -10.56 -2.33
C PRO A 91 -3.38 -9.73 -3.26
N SER A 92 -4.02 -8.84 -4.01
CA SER A 92 -3.35 -7.83 -4.84
C SER A 92 -3.21 -6.52 -4.06
N LEU A 93 -2.05 -5.89 -4.18
CA LEU A 93 -1.77 -4.58 -3.57
C LEU A 93 -1.56 -3.53 -4.67
N THR A 94 -2.16 -2.35 -4.50
CA THR A 94 -1.88 -1.18 -5.32
C THR A 94 -1.29 -0.09 -4.44
N LEU A 95 -0.06 0.34 -4.75
CA LEU A 95 0.67 1.39 -4.04
C LEU A 95 0.65 2.68 -4.87
N THR A 96 0.23 3.80 -4.30
CA THR A 96 0.23 5.11 -4.98
C THR A 96 0.99 6.15 -4.17
N LEU A 97 1.99 6.79 -4.78
CA LEU A 97 2.80 7.85 -4.17
C LEU A 97 3.03 8.97 -5.19
N GLY A 98 2.63 10.20 -4.85
CA GLY A 98 2.89 11.36 -5.71
C GLY A 98 2.31 11.27 -7.13
N GLY A 99 1.26 10.47 -7.35
CA GLY A 99 0.64 10.22 -8.66
C GLY A 99 1.22 9.03 -9.43
N ASP A 100 2.32 8.44 -8.97
CA ASP A 100 2.83 7.17 -9.49
C ASP A 100 2.17 6.00 -8.79
N THR A 101 1.82 4.98 -9.57
CA THR A 101 1.14 3.78 -9.09
C THR A 101 1.96 2.53 -9.40
N LEU A 102 2.13 1.66 -8.40
CA LEU A 102 2.68 0.32 -8.52
C LEU A 102 1.60 -0.69 -8.14
N GLU A 103 1.23 -1.55 -9.09
CA GLU A 103 0.33 -2.67 -8.83
C GLU A 103 1.12 -3.97 -8.67
N ILE A 104 0.78 -4.74 -7.65
CA ILE A 104 1.37 -6.01 -7.31
C ILE A 104 0.24 -7.03 -7.24
N SER A 105 0.12 -7.84 -8.29
CA SER A 105 -0.88 -8.90 -8.42
C SER A 105 -0.19 -10.19 -8.85
N ALA A 106 -0.49 -11.30 -8.16
CA ALA A 106 0.00 -12.65 -8.46
C ALA A 106 1.51 -12.77 -8.78
N ALA A 107 2.34 -11.88 -8.23
CA ALA A 107 3.78 -11.80 -8.52
C ALA A 107 4.60 -12.73 -7.62
N THR A 108 5.75 -13.21 -8.12
CA THR A 108 6.72 -13.93 -7.30
C THR A 108 7.42 -12.98 -6.32
N ASP A 109 7.96 -13.51 -5.21
CA ASP A 109 8.69 -12.71 -4.22
C ASP A 109 9.81 -11.86 -4.88
N GLU A 110 10.47 -12.39 -5.91
CA GLU A 110 11.50 -11.69 -6.69
C GLU A 110 10.94 -10.54 -7.54
N GLN A 111 9.81 -10.78 -8.23
CA GLN A 111 9.13 -9.75 -9.02
C GLN A 111 8.61 -8.63 -8.13
N VAL A 112 8.03 -8.98 -6.97
CA VAL A 112 7.60 -8.02 -5.95
C VAL A 112 8.81 -7.18 -5.52
N ALA A 113 9.91 -7.81 -5.11
CA ALA A 113 11.11 -7.12 -4.64
C ALA A 113 11.71 -6.17 -5.70
N GLN A 114 11.75 -6.60 -6.96
CA GLN A 114 12.27 -5.79 -8.05
C GLN A 114 11.38 -4.57 -8.34
N ALA A 115 10.07 -4.77 -8.50
CA ALA A 115 9.13 -3.69 -8.82
C ALA A 115 9.08 -2.63 -7.71
N VAL A 116 9.06 -3.11 -6.47
CA VAL A 116 9.24 -2.32 -5.27
C VAL A 116 10.52 -1.48 -5.30
N ASN A 117 11.66 -2.09 -5.62
CA ASN A 117 12.95 -1.40 -5.55
C ASN A 117 12.99 -0.27 -6.59
N ILE A 118 12.48 -0.53 -7.79
CA ILE A 118 12.32 0.49 -8.84
C ILE A 118 11.43 1.64 -8.36
N PHE A 119 10.31 1.34 -7.70
CA PHE A 119 9.40 2.35 -7.15
C PHE A 119 10.09 3.21 -6.08
N VAL A 120 10.80 2.58 -5.13
CA VAL A 120 11.57 3.30 -4.10
C VAL A 120 12.64 4.18 -4.74
N GLN A 121 13.42 3.67 -5.70
CA GLN A 121 14.46 4.44 -6.38
C GLN A 121 13.89 5.66 -7.11
N LYS A 122 12.78 5.48 -7.84
CA LYS A 122 12.10 6.56 -8.56
C LYS A 122 11.66 7.69 -7.64
N HIS A 123 11.13 7.36 -6.46
CA HIS A 123 10.69 8.35 -5.48
C HIS A 123 11.80 8.85 -4.55
N SER A 124 12.94 8.15 -4.48
CA SER A 124 14.13 8.61 -3.75
C SER A 124 14.95 9.62 -4.54
N ALA A 125 14.90 9.57 -5.87
CA ALA A 125 15.65 10.47 -6.76
C ALA A 125 14.99 11.85 -6.93
N VAL A 126 13.71 12.01 -6.59
CA VAL A 126 12.94 13.27 -6.70
C VAL A 126 13.11 14.14 -5.43
N GLY A 127 14.31 14.12 -4.86
CA GLY A 127 14.68 14.87 -3.65
C GLY A 127 15.93 15.75 -3.81
N THR A 128 16.28 16.15 -5.04
CA THR A 128 17.38 17.10 -5.33
C THR A 128 16.87 18.37 -5.96
#